data_AF-A0A958D3X6-F1
#
_entry.id   AF-A0A958D3X6-F1
#
_cell.length_a   1.000
_cell.length_b   1.000
_cell.length_c   1.000
_cell.angle_alpha   90.00
_cell.angle_beta   90.00
_cell.angle_gamma   90.00
#
_symmetry.space_group_name_H-M   'P 1'
#
loop_
_entity.id
_entity.type
_entity.pdbx_description
1 polymer ?
#
loop_
_entity_poly.entity_id
_entity_poly.type
_entity_poly.pdbx_seq_one_letter_code
_entity_poly.pdbx_strand_id
1 'polypeptide(L)'
;FKVDGTPVACVWWDMTEAYEFDMLAATEVVRTIVEEQASVFGSLPFFKYLFLYTISPTGGGGGLEHLNSTSIGLSARGLRASPESLAGITAHEFFHTWNVKRIRPIALGPFEYEQQNYTGNLWVSEGWTSYYGDLSMLRSGLLSRENYLRNMARTIQSELSKPRRKEHSVYWASRNVWHRLPDEA
;
A
#
# COMPACT_ATOMS: atom_id res chain seq x y z
N PHE A 1 5.03 -18.47 -4.07
CA PHE A 1 4.95 -19.22 -2.80
C PHE A 1 3.49 -19.58 -2.50
N LYS A 2 3.19 -20.24 -1.38
CA LYS A 2 1.82 -20.48 -0.93
C LYS A 2 1.66 -20.02 0.52
N VAL A 3 0.51 -19.46 0.86
CA VAL A 3 0.10 -19.12 2.23
C VAL A 3 -1.26 -19.75 2.45
N ASP A 4 -1.39 -20.58 3.50
CA ASP A 4 -2.59 -21.38 3.78
C ASP A 4 -3.10 -22.17 2.54
N GLY A 5 -2.17 -22.74 1.79
CA GLY A 5 -2.46 -23.47 0.55
C GLY A 5 -2.79 -22.60 -0.67
N THR A 6 -3.00 -21.30 -0.49
CA THR A 6 -3.35 -20.35 -1.55
C THR A 6 -2.11 -19.89 -2.31
N PRO A 7 -2.07 -20.02 -3.65
CA PRO A 7 -0.93 -19.58 -4.46
C PRO A 7 -0.81 -18.05 -4.51
N VAL A 8 0.41 -17.57 -4.27
CA VAL A 8 0.79 -16.17 -4.41
C VAL A 8 2.04 -16.09 -5.29
N ALA A 9 1.99 -15.22 -6.29
CA ALA A 9 3.08 -15.03 -7.25
C ALA A 9 3.55 -13.57 -7.27
N CYS A 10 4.86 -13.39 -7.46
CA CYS A 10 5.48 -12.10 -7.76
C CYS A 10 5.98 -12.13 -9.19
N VAL A 11 5.56 -11.16 -10.01
CA VAL A 11 6.07 -10.93 -11.36
C VAL A 11 6.92 -9.67 -11.31
N TRP A 12 8.16 -9.78 -11.78
CA TRP A 12 9.13 -8.70 -11.79
C TRP A 12 9.34 -8.26 -13.23
N TRP A 13 8.88 -7.06 -13.58
CA TRP A 13 9.11 -6.43 -14.86
C TRP A 13 10.20 -5.37 -14.70
N ASP A 14 11.44 -5.75 -14.96
CA ASP A 14 12.59 -4.85 -14.85
C ASP A 14 12.87 -4.14 -16.18
N MET A 15 12.56 -2.84 -16.23
CA MET A 15 12.79 -2.00 -17.40
C MET A 15 14.27 -1.63 -17.58
N THR A 16 15.13 -1.97 -16.61
CA THR A 16 16.58 -1.80 -16.75
C THR A 16 17.24 -3.00 -17.43
N GLU A 17 16.51 -4.10 -17.61
CA GLU A 17 16.98 -5.39 -18.14
C GLU A 17 18.17 -6.00 -17.39
N ALA A 18 18.54 -5.44 -16.22
CA ALA A 18 19.73 -5.83 -15.48
C ALA A 18 19.42 -6.86 -14.37
N TYR A 19 18.19 -6.89 -13.83
CA TYR A 19 17.74 -7.79 -12.75
C TYR A 19 18.74 -7.91 -11.59
N GLU A 20 19.41 -6.80 -11.25
CA GLU A 20 20.49 -6.77 -10.27
C GLU A 20 19.94 -6.73 -8.83
N PHE A 21 19.02 -7.60 -8.43
CA PHE A 21 18.57 -7.67 -7.04
C PHE A 21 18.26 -9.10 -6.63
N ASP A 22 18.29 -9.36 -5.33
CA ASP A 22 17.95 -10.68 -4.79
C ASP A 22 16.43 -10.89 -4.85
N MET A 23 15.97 -11.48 -5.96
CA MET A 23 14.55 -11.79 -6.19
C MET A 23 13.98 -12.76 -5.15
N LEU A 24 14.80 -13.67 -4.61
CA LEU A 24 14.35 -14.63 -3.61
C LEU A 24 14.13 -13.93 -2.28
N ALA A 25 15.09 -13.13 -1.82
CA ALA A 25 14.94 -12.33 -0.61
C ALA A 25 13.78 -11.32 -0.74
N ALA A 26 13.63 -10.67 -1.90
CA ALA A 26 12.48 -9.79 -2.16
C ALA A 26 11.14 -10.55 -2.09
N THR A 27 11.06 -11.73 -2.69
CA THR A 27 9.85 -12.59 -2.63
C THR A 27 9.55 -13.03 -1.19
N GLU A 28 10.58 -13.23 -0.39
CA GLU A 28 10.48 -13.63 1.01
C GLU A 28 9.92 -12.50 1.90
N VAL A 29 10.29 -11.25 1.62
CA VAL A 29 9.67 -10.06 2.21
C VAL A 29 8.16 -10.02 1.89
N VAL A 30 7.77 -10.29 0.64
CA VAL A 30 6.36 -10.34 0.25
C VAL A 30 5.62 -11.45 1.00
N ARG A 31 6.20 -12.64 1.10
CA ARG A 31 5.61 -13.77 1.83
C ARG A 31 5.32 -13.40 3.29
N THR A 32 6.30 -12.80 3.95
CA THR A 32 6.20 -12.34 5.34
C THR A 32 5.05 -11.34 5.54
N ILE A 33 4.87 -10.39 4.62
CA ILE A 33 3.75 -9.43 4.64
C ILE A 33 2.42 -10.13 4.46
N VAL A 34 2.32 -11.06 3.50
CA VAL A 34 1.07 -11.77 3.20
C VAL A 34 0.62 -12.60 4.40
N GLU A 35 1.54 -13.33 5.04
CA GLU A 35 1.26 -14.15 6.23
C GLU A 35 0.75 -13.28 7.40
N GLU A 36 1.45 -12.18 7.71
CA GLU A 36 1.05 -11.29 8.80
C GLU A 36 -0.33 -10.66 8.55
N GLN A 37 -0.58 -10.12 7.34
CA GLN A 37 -1.86 -9.48 7.04
C GLN A 37 -3.02 -10.49 6.93
N ALA A 38 -2.76 -11.71 6.45
CA ALA A 38 -3.74 -12.78 6.50
C ALA A 38 -4.18 -13.06 7.95
N SER A 39 -3.24 -13.02 8.91
CA SER A 39 -3.53 -13.25 10.32
C SER A 39 -4.45 -12.17 10.93
N VAL A 40 -4.38 -10.92 10.45
CA VAL A 40 -5.24 -9.82 10.91
C VAL A 40 -6.73 -10.09 10.61
N PHE A 41 -7.02 -10.73 9.48
CA PHE A 41 -8.39 -11.01 9.02
C PHE A 41 -8.80 -12.49 9.16
N GLY A 42 -7.88 -13.37 9.53
CA GLY A 42 -8.10 -14.79 9.75
C GLY A 42 -8.28 -15.63 8.47
N SER A 43 -8.25 -15.03 7.28
CA SER A 43 -8.31 -15.76 6.00
C SER A 43 -7.86 -14.91 4.81
N LEU A 44 -7.39 -15.58 3.76
CA LEU A 44 -7.16 -14.98 2.44
C LEU A 44 -8.46 -15.01 1.62
N PRO A 45 -8.98 -13.86 1.18
CA PRO A 45 -10.31 -13.82 0.59
C PRO A 45 -10.28 -14.04 -0.94
N PHE A 46 -9.29 -14.77 -1.45
CA PHE A 46 -9.02 -15.02 -2.87
C PHE A 46 -8.45 -16.43 -3.09
N PHE A 47 -8.53 -16.96 -4.31
CA PHE A 47 -7.98 -18.28 -4.67
C PHE A 47 -6.56 -18.23 -5.24
N LYS A 48 -6.11 -17.06 -5.70
CA LYS A 48 -4.74 -16.78 -6.13
C LYS A 48 -4.49 -15.28 -6.03
N TYR A 49 -3.25 -14.87 -5.77
CA TYR A 49 -2.88 -13.46 -5.77
C TYR A 49 -1.62 -13.21 -6.61
N LEU A 50 -1.60 -12.09 -7.33
CA LEU A 50 -0.48 -11.69 -8.16
C LEU A 50 0.03 -10.29 -7.77
N PHE A 51 1.29 -10.20 -7.36
CA PHE A 51 2.02 -8.94 -7.26
C PHE A 51 2.72 -8.66 -8.59
N LEU A 52 2.41 -7.54 -9.24
CA LEU A 52 3.05 -7.09 -10.46
C LEU A 52 3.98 -5.91 -10.13
N TYR A 53 5.27 -6.17 -10.10
CA TYR A 53 6.27 -5.14 -9.82
C TYR A 53 6.86 -4.60 -11.12
N THR A 54 6.73 -3.30 -11.35
CA THR A 54 7.44 -2.60 -12.43
C THR A 54 8.65 -1.89 -11.84
N ILE A 55 9.85 -2.22 -12.32
CA ILE A 55 11.11 -1.73 -11.76
C ILE A 55 11.72 -0.73 -12.75
N SER A 56 12.04 0.46 -12.27
CA SER A 56 12.67 1.53 -13.05
C SER A 56 13.90 2.09 -12.34
N PRO A 57 14.82 2.79 -13.05
CA PRO A 57 16.02 3.35 -12.43
C PRO A 57 15.74 4.25 -11.23
N THR A 58 14.70 5.09 -11.33
CA THR A 58 14.32 6.07 -10.30
C THR A 58 13.17 5.59 -9.41
N GLY A 59 12.50 4.49 -9.78
CA GLY A 59 11.16 4.16 -9.28
C GLY A 59 10.10 5.10 -9.86
N GLY A 60 8.91 5.05 -9.26
CA GLY A 60 7.78 5.93 -9.60
C GLY A 60 6.49 5.17 -9.92
N GLY A 61 5.35 5.82 -9.72
CA GLY A 61 4.01 5.31 -10.07
C GLY A 61 3.12 4.94 -8.89
N GLY A 62 3.67 4.80 -7.68
CA GLY A 62 2.91 4.32 -6.53
C GLY A 62 2.45 2.88 -6.71
N GLY A 63 1.38 2.52 -6.02
CA GLY A 63 0.73 1.22 -6.13
C GLY A 63 -0.72 1.41 -6.54
N LEU A 64 -1.30 0.36 -7.11
CA LEU A 64 -2.72 0.29 -7.40
C LEU A 64 -3.25 -1.09 -7.02
N GLU A 65 -4.34 -1.09 -6.28
CA GLU A 65 -4.93 -2.23 -5.62
C GLU A 65 -6.09 -2.84 -6.42
N HIS A 66 -6.08 -4.16 -6.56
CA HIS A 66 -7.14 -4.94 -7.24
C HIS A 66 -7.65 -6.08 -6.33
N LEU A 67 -8.72 -6.75 -6.75
CA LEU A 67 -9.39 -7.79 -5.93
C LEU A 67 -8.48 -8.97 -5.56
N ASN A 68 -7.55 -9.32 -6.44
CA ASN A 68 -6.65 -10.46 -6.36
C ASN A 68 -5.27 -10.17 -7.02
N SER A 69 -4.91 -8.89 -7.13
CA SER A 69 -3.61 -8.47 -7.61
C SER A 69 -3.31 -7.04 -7.18
N THR A 70 -2.06 -6.62 -7.37
CA THR A 70 -1.67 -5.20 -7.30
C THR A 70 -0.57 -4.91 -8.31
N SER A 71 -0.55 -3.70 -8.86
CA SER A 71 0.59 -3.20 -9.63
C SER A 71 1.37 -2.19 -8.80
N ILE A 72 2.68 -2.37 -8.66
CA ILE A 72 3.55 -1.56 -7.81
C ILE A 72 4.78 -1.13 -8.59
N GLY A 73 5.04 0.18 -8.62
CA GLY A 73 6.28 0.74 -9.16
C GLY A 73 7.40 0.78 -8.11
N LEU A 74 8.54 0.17 -8.41
CA LEU A 74 9.71 0.08 -7.52
C LEU A 74 10.97 0.72 -8.11
N SER A 75 11.84 1.20 -7.24
CA SER A 75 13.17 1.69 -7.62
C SER A 75 14.19 0.55 -7.69
N ALA A 76 14.85 0.41 -8.83
CA ALA A 76 15.98 -0.51 -9.01
C ALA A 76 17.13 -0.23 -8.02
N ARG A 77 17.34 1.05 -7.66
CA ARG A 77 18.34 1.43 -6.64
C ARG A 77 17.93 0.95 -5.25
N GLY A 78 16.65 1.09 -4.91
CA GLY A 78 16.10 0.64 -3.62
C GLY A 78 16.26 -0.86 -3.45
N LEU A 79 15.80 -1.64 -4.43
CA LEU A 79 15.89 -3.10 -4.41
C LEU A 79 17.32 -3.62 -4.33
N ARG A 80 18.27 -2.96 -5.02
CA ARG A 80 19.71 -3.27 -4.92
C ARG A 80 20.28 -3.04 -3.54
N ALA A 81 19.83 -1.98 -2.86
CA ALA A 81 20.31 -1.65 -1.53
C ALA A 81 19.72 -2.58 -0.48
N SER A 82 18.45 -2.97 -0.61
CA SER A 82 17.76 -3.87 0.32
C SER A 82 16.45 -4.40 -0.28
N PRO A 83 16.17 -5.72 -0.17
CA PRO A 83 14.88 -6.29 -0.55
C PRO A 83 13.73 -5.73 0.31
N GLU A 84 13.97 -5.31 1.55
CA GLU A 84 12.95 -4.70 2.41
C GLU A 84 12.47 -3.34 1.88
N SER A 85 13.16 -2.72 0.91
CA SER A 85 12.74 -1.45 0.31
C SER A 85 11.36 -1.50 -0.36
N LEU A 86 10.88 -2.68 -0.79
CA LEU A 86 9.53 -2.86 -1.32
C LEU A 86 8.44 -3.07 -0.26
N ALA A 87 8.83 -3.25 1.02
CA ALA A 87 7.94 -3.74 2.06
C ALA A 87 6.78 -2.77 2.35
N GLY A 88 7.07 -1.48 2.49
CA GLY A 88 6.06 -0.47 2.86
C GLY A 88 4.92 -0.37 1.85
N ILE A 89 5.26 -0.19 0.57
CA ILE A 89 4.26 -0.09 -0.49
C ILE A 89 3.54 -1.42 -0.72
N THR A 90 4.26 -2.55 -0.64
CA THR A 90 3.64 -3.88 -0.77
C THR A 90 2.64 -4.15 0.36
N ALA A 91 2.97 -3.77 1.59
CA ALA A 91 2.08 -3.92 2.73
C ALA A 91 0.84 -3.01 2.59
N HIS A 92 1.00 -1.78 2.12
CA HIS A 92 -0.13 -0.87 1.86
C HIS A 92 -1.07 -1.48 0.81
N GLU A 93 -0.55 -1.81 -0.38
CA GLU A 93 -1.37 -2.31 -1.48
C GLU A 93 -1.98 -3.69 -1.20
N PHE A 94 -1.28 -4.56 -0.49
CA PHE A 94 -1.84 -5.87 -0.15
C PHE A 94 -2.99 -5.76 0.86
N PHE A 95 -2.89 -4.85 1.83
CA PHE A 95 -3.94 -4.65 2.85
C PHE A 95 -5.24 -4.20 2.21
N HIS A 96 -5.16 -3.50 1.08
CA HIS A 96 -6.32 -3.11 0.32
C HIS A 96 -7.15 -4.28 -0.24
N THR A 97 -6.58 -5.49 -0.29
CA THR A 97 -7.33 -6.72 -0.58
C THR A 97 -8.59 -6.79 0.29
N TRP A 98 -8.48 -6.46 1.57
CA TRP A 98 -9.63 -6.40 2.46
C TRP A 98 -10.27 -5.00 2.44
N ASN A 99 -9.47 -3.96 2.65
CA ASN A 99 -9.95 -2.57 2.76
C ASN A 99 -9.97 -1.89 1.38
N VAL A 100 -11.09 -1.32 0.94
CA VAL A 100 -11.39 -0.81 -0.43
C VAL A 100 -11.84 -1.89 -1.42
N LYS A 101 -11.18 -3.06 -1.50
CA LYS A 101 -11.61 -4.08 -2.48
C LYS A 101 -12.77 -4.94 -1.99
N ARG A 102 -12.92 -5.14 -0.67
CA ARG A 102 -14.04 -5.89 -0.06
C ARG A 102 -14.86 -5.04 0.90
N ILE A 103 -14.22 -4.42 1.87
CA ILE A 103 -14.82 -3.45 2.80
C ILE A 103 -14.63 -2.08 2.18
N ARG A 104 -15.69 -1.42 1.71
CA ARG A 104 -15.57 -0.14 1.02
C ARG A 104 -16.74 0.80 1.31
N PRO A 105 -16.55 2.12 1.17
CA PRO A 105 -17.67 3.06 1.14
C PRO A 105 -18.66 2.69 0.04
N ILE A 106 -19.96 2.83 0.30
CA ILE A 106 -21.03 2.54 -0.66
C ILE A 106 -20.84 3.32 -1.98
N ALA A 107 -20.33 4.55 -1.89
CA ALA A 107 -20.03 5.38 -3.07
C ALA A 107 -18.91 4.83 -3.97
N LEU A 108 -18.14 3.83 -3.51
CA LEU A 108 -17.05 3.19 -4.28
C LEU A 108 -17.44 1.77 -4.75
N GLY A 109 -18.73 1.53 -4.98
CA GLY A 109 -19.19 0.25 -5.53
C GLY A 109 -20.70 0.05 -5.47
N PRO A 110 -21.39 -0.13 -6.61
CA PRO A 110 -20.86 -0.08 -7.99
C PRO A 110 -20.31 1.31 -8.36
N PHE A 111 -19.32 1.37 -9.25
CA PHE A 111 -18.70 2.63 -9.67
C PHE A 111 -19.47 3.24 -10.84
N GLU A 112 -19.73 4.54 -10.78
CA GLU A 112 -20.12 5.32 -11.95
C GLU A 112 -18.85 5.91 -12.58
N TYR A 113 -18.48 5.46 -13.78
CA TYR A 113 -17.19 5.83 -14.38
C TYR A 113 -17.25 7.18 -15.13
N GLU A 114 -18.44 7.69 -15.41
CA GLU A 114 -18.61 8.96 -16.15
C GLU A 114 -18.59 10.20 -15.25
N GLN A 115 -18.56 10.03 -13.91
CA GLN A 115 -18.55 11.15 -12.97
C GLN A 115 -17.68 10.87 -11.72
N GLN A 116 -17.38 11.92 -10.95
CA GLN A 116 -16.64 11.78 -9.70
C GLN A 116 -17.46 11.03 -8.64
N ASN A 117 -16.88 9.97 -8.09
CA ASN A 117 -17.47 9.22 -6.98
C ASN A 117 -17.01 9.82 -5.65
N TYR A 118 -17.88 10.59 -5.03
CA TYR A 118 -17.54 11.30 -3.81
C TYR A 118 -17.81 10.49 -2.54
N THR A 119 -16.84 10.45 -1.62
CA THR A 119 -16.97 9.78 -0.33
C THR A 119 -16.24 10.55 0.76
N GLY A 120 -16.82 10.62 1.96
CA GLY A 120 -16.14 11.21 3.13
C GLY A 120 -15.31 10.21 3.94
N ASN A 121 -15.13 8.99 3.44
CA ASN A 121 -14.58 7.87 4.22
C ASN A 121 -13.20 7.40 3.72
N LEU A 122 -12.50 8.20 2.90
CA LEU A 122 -11.14 7.83 2.46
C LEU A 122 -10.13 7.79 3.59
N TRP A 123 -10.35 8.52 4.69
CA TRP A 123 -9.51 8.38 5.89
C TRP A 123 -9.59 6.96 6.51
N VAL A 124 -10.68 6.21 6.27
CA VAL A 124 -10.77 4.78 6.60
C VAL A 124 -10.09 3.95 5.51
N SER A 125 -10.41 4.22 4.23
CA SER A 125 -9.85 3.48 3.10
C SER A 125 -8.32 3.54 3.01
N GLU A 126 -7.74 4.72 3.13
CA GLU A 126 -6.30 4.96 3.00
C GLU A 126 -5.62 5.07 4.35
N GLY A 127 -6.20 5.81 5.30
CA GLY A 127 -5.58 6.04 6.60
C GLY A 127 -5.42 4.76 7.41
N TRP A 128 -6.43 3.87 7.42
CA TRP A 128 -6.29 2.58 8.10
C TRP A 128 -5.33 1.66 7.37
N THR A 129 -5.33 1.68 6.03
CA THR A 129 -4.42 0.89 5.21
C THR A 129 -2.97 1.29 5.47
N SER A 130 -2.65 2.58 5.53
CA SER A 130 -1.31 3.06 5.91
C SER A 130 -0.92 2.64 7.33
N TYR A 131 -1.84 2.75 8.30
CA TYR A 131 -1.59 2.31 9.68
C TYR A 131 -1.30 0.81 9.77
N TYR A 132 -2.14 -0.02 9.15
CA TYR A 132 -1.97 -1.46 9.19
C TYR A 132 -0.81 -1.94 8.31
N GLY A 133 -0.46 -1.24 7.24
CA GLY A 133 0.76 -1.48 6.46
C GLY A 133 2.00 -1.41 7.35
N ASP A 134 2.20 -0.29 8.04
CA ASP A 134 3.32 -0.10 8.96
C ASP A 134 3.26 -1.05 10.16
N LEU A 135 2.07 -1.29 10.72
CA LEU A 135 1.90 -2.20 11.86
C LEU A 135 2.21 -3.65 11.48
N SER A 136 1.84 -4.09 10.28
CA SER A 136 2.15 -5.44 9.79
C SER A 136 3.66 -5.61 9.67
N MET A 137 4.38 -4.62 9.13
CA MET A 137 5.83 -4.67 9.08
C MET A 137 6.48 -4.74 10.47
N LEU A 138 5.92 -4.03 11.45
CA LEU A 138 6.38 -4.12 12.84
C LEU A 138 6.18 -5.53 13.41
N ARG A 139 4.98 -6.10 13.25
CA ARG A 139 4.63 -7.41 13.82
C ARG A 139 5.38 -8.55 13.16
N SER A 140 5.66 -8.43 11.87
CA SER A 140 6.40 -9.42 11.10
C SER A 140 7.92 -9.29 11.24
N GLY A 141 8.41 -8.29 11.99
CA GLY A 141 9.84 -8.05 12.20
C GLY A 141 10.57 -7.35 11.05
N LEU A 142 9.88 -6.98 9.96
CA LEU A 142 10.45 -6.22 8.85
C LEU A 142 10.75 -4.75 9.22
N LEU A 143 10.12 -4.25 10.28
CA LEU A 143 10.36 -2.91 10.82
C LEU A 143 10.65 -3.00 12.31
N SER A 144 11.78 -2.46 12.75
CA SER A 144 12.10 -2.39 14.18
C SER A 144 11.11 -1.47 14.90
N ARG A 145 10.85 -1.75 16.19
CA ARG A 145 10.01 -0.88 17.04
C ARG A 145 10.49 0.57 17.04
N GLU A 146 11.80 0.79 17.08
CA GLU A 146 12.37 2.14 17.04
C GLU A 146 12.05 2.85 15.73
N ASN A 147 12.23 2.17 14.58
CA ASN A 147 11.93 2.74 13.27
C ASN A 147 10.42 3.00 13.11
N TYR A 148 9.56 2.10 13.59
CA TYR A 148 8.10 2.27 13.60
C TYR A 148 7.69 3.53 14.38
N LEU A 149 8.17 3.67 15.62
CA LEU A 149 7.87 4.85 16.45
C LEU A 149 8.41 6.13 15.82
N ARG A 150 9.58 6.07 15.19
CA ARG A 150 10.16 7.21 14.46
C ARG A 150 9.30 7.61 13.26
N ASN A 151 8.82 6.64 12.47
CA ASN A 151 7.92 6.91 11.35
C ASN A 151 6.60 7.53 11.83
N MET A 152 6.00 6.97 12.89
CA MET A 152 4.78 7.51 13.50
C MET A 152 4.97 8.95 13.99
N ALA A 153 6.07 9.24 14.68
CA ALA A 153 6.39 10.59 15.13
C ALA A 153 6.55 11.56 13.94
N ARG A 154 7.20 11.14 12.85
CA ARG A 154 7.29 11.96 11.62
C ARG A 154 5.92 12.24 11.01
N THR A 155 5.05 11.23 10.91
CA THR A 155 3.68 11.40 10.39
C THR A 155 2.90 12.39 11.25
N ILE A 156 2.91 12.22 12.58
CA ILE A 156 2.24 13.15 13.51
C ILE A 156 2.80 14.57 13.34
N GLN A 157 4.12 14.72 13.29
CA GLN A 157 4.74 16.04 13.15
C GLN A 157 4.40 16.71 11.80
N SER A 158 4.33 15.92 10.72
CA SER A 158 3.92 16.38 9.39
C SER A 158 2.46 16.84 9.38
N GLU A 159 1.56 16.11 10.05
CA GLU A 159 0.17 16.55 10.17
C GLU A 159 0.04 17.79 11.06
N LEU A 160 0.78 17.86 12.17
CA LEU A 160 0.74 19.00 13.09
C LEU A 160 1.22 20.30 12.46
N SER A 161 2.13 20.23 11.47
CA SER A 161 2.66 21.40 10.77
C SER A 161 1.71 21.98 9.72
N LYS A 162 0.67 21.25 9.30
CA LYS A 162 -0.32 21.72 8.32
C LYS A 162 -1.36 22.62 9.00
N PRO A 163 -1.46 23.93 8.67
CA PRO A 163 -2.46 24.82 9.28
C PRO A 163 -3.89 24.34 9.05
N ARG A 164 -4.17 23.83 7.84
CA ARG A 164 -5.49 23.34 7.39
C ARG A 164 -6.07 22.21 8.27
N ARG A 165 -5.28 21.54 9.11
CA ARG A 165 -5.78 20.52 10.06
C ARG A 165 -6.81 21.07 11.06
N LYS A 166 -6.83 22.39 11.28
CA LYS A 166 -7.80 23.08 12.14
C LYS A 166 -9.03 23.58 11.37
N GLU A 167 -8.98 23.55 10.05
CA GLU A 167 -10.00 24.12 9.15
C GLU A 167 -10.81 23.03 8.44
N HIS A 168 -10.17 21.90 8.13
CA HIS A 168 -10.76 20.80 7.41
C HIS A 168 -10.71 19.53 8.25
N SER A 169 -11.86 18.87 8.37
CA SER A 169 -11.93 17.52 8.95
C SER A 169 -11.41 16.47 7.97
N VAL A 170 -11.05 15.29 8.47
CA VAL A 170 -10.67 14.15 7.63
C VAL A 170 -11.80 13.69 6.69
N TYR A 171 -13.06 13.91 7.09
CA TYR A 171 -14.23 13.72 6.23
C TYR A 171 -14.23 14.73 5.07
N TRP A 172 -13.98 16.00 5.36
CA TRP A 172 -13.88 17.04 4.34
C TRP A 172 -12.75 16.73 3.36
N ALA A 173 -11.56 16.37 3.85
CA ALA A 173 -10.43 16.01 3.01
C ALA A 173 -10.77 14.84 2.07
N SER A 174 -11.38 13.77 2.62
CA SER A 174 -11.85 12.62 1.84
C SER A 174 -12.86 13.01 0.76
N ARG A 175 -13.84 13.87 1.11
CA ARG A 175 -14.92 14.28 0.21
C ARG A 175 -14.43 15.16 -0.94
N ASN A 176 -13.27 15.80 -0.80
CA ASN A 176 -12.76 16.81 -1.73
C ASN A 176 -11.55 16.37 -2.55
N VAL A 177 -11.17 15.08 -2.55
CA VAL A 177 -10.00 14.58 -3.31
C VAL A 177 -10.06 14.84 -4.82
N TRP A 178 -11.25 15.04 -5.38
CA TRP A 178 -11.45 15.35 -6.80
C TRP A 178 -11.24 16.83 -7.14
N HIS A 179 -11.24 17.71 -6.15
CA HIS A 179 -11.04 19.14 -6.36
C HIS A 179 -9.56 19.46 -6.26
N ARG A 180 -8.99 20.05 -7.30
CA ARG A 180 -7.70 20.74 -7.16
C ARG A 180 -7.92 21.95 -6.27
N LEU A 181 -7.11 22.08 -5.22
CA LEU A 181 -7.08 23.34 -4.48
C LEU A 181 -6.53 24.44 -5.42
N PRO A 182 -7.04 25.68 -5.34
CA PRO A 182 -6.69 26.74 -6.29
C PRO A 182 -5.20 27.09 -6.40
N ASP A 183 -4.36 26.64 -5.45
CA ASP A 183 -2.94 26.99 -5.37
C ASP A 183 -1.98 25.93 -5.96
N GLU A 184 -2.50 24.95 -6.72
CA GLU A 184 -1.72 23.87 -7.36
C GLU A 184 -1.68 23.96 -8.89
N ALA A 185 -1.71 25.17 -9.46
CA ALA A 185 -1.53 25.44 -10.90
C ALA A 185 -0.36 26.39 -11.17
#